data_AF-A0A958ST91-F1
#
_entry.id   AF-A0A958ST91-F1
#
_cell.length_a   1.000
_cell.length_b   1.000
_cell.length_c   1.000
_cell.angle_alpha   90.00
_cell.angle_beta   90.00
_cell.angle_gamma   90.00
#
_symmetry.space_group_name_H-M   'P 1'
#
loop_
_entity.id
_entity.type
_entity.pdbx_description
1 polymer ?
#
loop_
_entity_poly.entity_id
_entity_poly.type
_entity_poly.pdbx_seq_one_letter_code
_entity_poly.pdbx_strand_id
1 'polypeptide(L)'
;GRGTDFQFQRYGAPFFPKTEFSYTPLPNEGSKHPKHEGKLCYGVDLTQEPELHSFTLKYIIDAYQKTPKSDTFFGPTFTIHAGNETLQKQIAQGLSEAEIRKSWKEGLENYKTLRKKYLLYP
;
A
#
# COMPACT_ATOMS: atom_id res chain seq x y z
N GLY A 1 4.92 1.01 -9.07
CA GLY A 1 4.84 1.79 -10.32
C GLY A 1 5.95 2.81 -10.57
N ARG A 2 6.84 3.17 -9.62
CA ARG A 2 8.01 4.01 -9.96
C ARG A 2 8.85 3.34 -11.05
N GLY A 3 9.40 4.13 -11.98
CA GLY A 3 10.01 3.63 -13.21
C GLY A 3 9.01 3.29 -14.34
N THR A 4 7.77 3.78 -14.22
CA THR A 4 6.75 3.76 -15.28
C THR A 4 6.05 5.12 -15.29
N ASP A 5 5.21 5.39 -16.30
CA ASP A 5 4.46 6.66 -16.40
C ASP A 5 3.30 6.78 -15.39
N PHE A 6 2.94 5.68 -14.73
CA PHE A 6 1.77 5.59 -13.84
C PHE A 6 2.21 5.33 -12.40
N GLN A 7 3.00 6.25 -11.87
CA GLN A 7 3.51 6.16 -10.50
C GLN A 7 2.35 6.27 -9.51
N PHE A 8 2.42 5.47 -8.43
CA PHE A 8 1.36 5.34 -7.41
C PHE A 8 0.00 4.81 -7.88
N GLN A 9 -0.15 4.49 -9.17
CA GLN A 9 -1.38 3.97 -9.76
C GLN A 9 -1.29 2.48 -10.12
N ARG A 10 -0.31 1.77 -9.56
CA ARG A 10 -0.12 0.32 -9.75
C ARG A 10 0.83 -0.27 -8.73
N TYR A 11 0.62 -1.55 -8.43
CA TYR A 11 1.51 -2.37 -7.62
C TYR A 11 1.68 -3.75 -8.24
N GLY A 12 2.80 -4.39 -7.93
CA GLY A 12 3.20 -5.65 -8.54
C GLY A 12 4.65 -5.98 -8.22
N ALA A 13 5.04 -7.22 -8.47
CA ALA A 13 6.38 -7.71 -8.25
C ALA A 13 6.73 -8.84 -9.25
N PRO A 14 8.02 -9.15 -9.46
CA PRO A 14 8.44 -10.26 -10.33
C PRO A 14 8.03 -11.63 -9.82
N PHE A 15 7.81 -11.75 -8.50
CA PHE A 15 7.42 -12.98 -7.82
C PHE A 15 5.90 -13.11 -7.62
N PHE A 16 5.11 -12.15 -8.11
CA PHE A 16 3.66 -12.29 -8.08
C PHE A 16 3.20 -13.34 -9.10
N PRO A 17 2.06 -14.00 -8.86
CA PRO A 17 1.44 -14.87 -9.87
C PRO A 17 1.24 -14.13 -11.19
N LYS A 18 1.37 -14.84 -12.30
CA LYS A 18 1.10 -14.31 -13.62
C LYS A 18 -0.36 -13.83 -13.73
N THR A 19 -0.54 -12.59 -14.19
CA THR A 19 -1.84 -11.98 -14.46
C THR A 19 -1.83 -11.33 -15.84
N GLU A 20 -3.00 -10.89 -16.32
CA GLU A 20 -3.13 -10.18 -17.60
C GLU A 20 -2.39 -8.84 -17.59
N PHE A 21 -2.32 -8.18 -16.44
CA PHE A 21 -1.62 -6.92 -16.29
C PHE A 21 -0.17 -7.13 -15.84
N SER A 22 0.77 -6.56 -16.59
CA SER A 22 2.19 -6.55 -16.24
C SER A 22 2.85 -5.24 -16.61
N TYR A 23 3.98 -4.94 -15.97
CA TYR A 23 4.81 -3.78 -16.28
C TYR A 23 6.26 -4.05 -15.94
N THR A 24 7.18 -3.36 -16.62
CA THR A 24 8.62 -3.44 -16.35
C THR A 24 9.12 -2.05 -15.93
N PRO A 25 9.52 -1.86 -14.66
CA PRO A 25 10.10 -0.60 -14.22
C PRO A 25 11.45 -0.33 -14.90
N LEU A 26 11.63 0.88 -15.44
CA LEU A 26 12.90 1.35 -16.00
C LEU A 26 13.27 2.72 -15.41
N PRO A 27 14.57 3.08 -15.35
CA PRO A 27 14.98 4.40 -14.89
C PRO A 27 14.28 5.52 -15.68
N ASN A 28 13.71 6.48 -14.95
CA ASN A 28 13.10 7.68 -15.53
C ASN A 28 13.20 8.86 -14.56
N GLU A 29 12.64 10.02 -14.92
CA GLU A 29 12.70 11.22 -14.07
C GLU A 29 12.05 11.01 -12.69
N GLY A 30 11.05 10.13 -12.59
CA GLY A 30 10.40 9.80 -11.32
C GLY A 30 11.20 8.85 -10.43
N SER A 31 12.18 8.13 -10.97
CA SER A 31 13.09 7.26 -10.23
C SER A 31 14.28 6.83 -11.08
N LYS A 32 15.49 7.25 -10.69
CA LYS A 32 16.74 6.80 -11.32
C LYS A 32 17.08 5.32 -11.05
N HIS A 33 16.58 4.79 -9.92
CA HIS A 33 16.81 3.41 -9.49
C HIS A 33 15.48 2.81 -8.97
N PRO A 34 14.52 2.51 -9.86
CA PRO A 34 13.23 2.00 -9.45
C PRO A 34 13.34 0.60 -8.83
N LYS A 35 12.45 0.30 -7.88
CA LYS A 35 12.34 -1.05 -7.33
C LYS A 35 12.01 -2.04 -8.45
N HIS A 36 12.74 -3.16 -8.51
CA HIS A 36 12.62 -4.17 -9.57
C HIS A 36 12.95 -3.64 -10.97
N GLU A 37 13.91 -2.71 -11.08
CA GLU A 37 14.46 -2.21 -12.34
C GLU A 37 14.77 -3.34 -13.34
N GLY A 38 14.26 -3.20 -14.57
CA GLY A 38 14.44 -4.14 -15.67
C GLY A 38 13.71 -5.48 -15.52
N LYS A 39 12.98 -5.71 -14.43
CA LYS A 39 12.28 -6.98 -14.16
C LYS A 39 10.79 -6.88 -14.50
N LEU A 40 10.28 -7.85 -15.26
CA LEU A 40 8.85 -7.98 -15.53
C LEU A 40 8.10 -8.22 -14.22
N CYS A 41 7.16 -7.35 -13.89
CA CYS A 41 6.30 -7.44 -12.71
C CYS A 41 4.87 -7.73 -13.14
N TYR A 42 4.26 -8.75 -12.54
CA TYR A 42 2.81 -8.96 -12.62
C TYR A 42 2.13 -8.27 -11.44
N GLY A 43 0.89 -7.83 -11.63
CA GLY A 43 0.21 -7.08 -10.59
C GLY A 43 -1.16 -6.55 -10.98
N VAL A 44 -1.48 -5.36 -10.47
CA VAL A 44 -2.78 -4.70 -10.63
C VAL A 44 -2.57 -3.26 -11.07
N ASP A 45 -3.32 -2.84 -12.09
CA ASP A 45 -3.42 -1.47 -12.53
C ASP A 45 -4.58 -0.77 -11.83
N LEU A 46 -4.34 0.41 -11.28
CA LEU A 46 -5.31 1.20 -10.52
C LEU A 46 -5.69 2.49 -11.27
N THR A 47 -5.29 2.64 -12.54
CA THR A 47 -5.57 3.86 -13.33
C THR A 47 -7.05 4.10 -13.59
N GLN A 48 -7.85 3.03 -13.49
CA GLN A 48 -9.31 3.05 -13.66
C GLN A 48 -10.06 2.84 -12.34
N GLU A 49 -9.37 2.81 -11.19
CA GLU A 49 -10.09 2.77 -9.90
C GLU A 49 -10.82 4.11 -9.69
N PRO A 50 -12.12 4.10 -9.34
CA PRO A 50 -12.82 5.30 -8.91
C PRO A 50 -12.10 6.05 -7.80
N GLU A 51 -12.31 7.36 -7.77
CA GLU A 51 -11.82 8.19 -6.68
C GLU A 51 -12.42 7.73 -5.35
N LEU A 52 -11.56 7.31 -4.43
CA LEU A 52 -11.94 6.95 -3.08
C LEU A 52 -11.68 8.13 -2.15
N HIS A 53 -12.73 8.67 -1.54
CA HIS A 53 -12.60 9.64 -0.45
C HIS A 53 -12.28 8.98 0.90
N SER A 54 -11.70 7.79 0.87
CA SER A 54 -11.30 7.05 2.08
C SER A 54 -10.06 6.23 1.83
N PHE A 55 -9.21 6.13 2.85
CA PHE A 55 -8.07 5.21 2.85
C PHE A 55 -8.55 3.76 2.75
N THR A 56 -7.80 2.86 2.10
CA THR A 56 -8.11 1.42 2.04
C THR A 56 -6.87 0.55 2.23
N LEU A 57 -7.05 -0.60 2.88
CA LEU A 57 -6.02 -1.64 3.08
C LEU A 57 -6.12 -2.76 2.04
N LYS A 58 -7.16 -2.78 1.20
CA LYS A 58 -7.38 -3.73 0.10
C LYS A 58 -6.09 -4.07 -0.64
N TYR A 59 -5.37 -3.06 -1.09
CA TYR A 59 -4.19 -3.26 -1.96
C TYR A 59 -2.99 -3.86 -1.21
N ILE A 60 -2.76 -3.48 0.05
CA ILE A 60 -1.64 -4.03 0.82
C ILE A 60 -1.93 -5.45 1.29
N ILE A 61 -3.18 -5.74 1.65
CA ILE A 61 -3.62 -7.09 2.03
C ILE A 61 -3.53 -8.03 0.82
N ASP A 62 -4.03 -7.60 -0.34
CA ASP A 62 -3.92 -8.37 -1.59
C ASP A 62 -2.44 -8.63 -1.96
N ALA A 63 -1.59 -7.61 -1.90
CA ALA A 63 -0.16 -7.75 -2.17
C ALA A 63 0.53 -8.71 -1.17
N TYR A 64 0.15 -8.68 0.10
CA TYR A 64 0.66 -9.60 1.12
C TYR A 64 0.27 -11.05 0.81
N GLN A 65 -0.98 -11.28 0.38
CA GLN A 65 -1.48 -12.60 0.02
C GLN A 65 -0.82 -13.16 -1.25
N LYS A 66 -0.50 -12.31 -2.23
CA LYS A 66 0.21 -12.69 -3.47
C LYS A 66 1.71 -12.94 -3.28
N THR A 67 2.28 -12.50 -2.16
CA THR A 67 3.71 -12.67 -1.89
C THR A 67 3.98 -14.10 -1.40
N PRO A 68 4.95 -14.82 -1.99
CA PRO A 68 5.36 -16.14 -1.51
C PRO A 68 5.72 -16.13 -0.03
N LYS A 69 5.33 -17.16 0.72
CA LYS A 69 5.63 -17.26 2.16
C LYS A 69 7.13 -17.37 2.47
N SER A 70 7.93 -17.75 1.48
CA SER A 70 9.40 -17.76 1.55
C SER A 70 10.00 -16.34 1.52
N ASP A 71 9.25 -15.35 1.04
CA ASP A 71 9.74 -14.01 0.78
C ASP A 71 9.29 -13.03 1.85
N THR A 72 10.16 -12.09 2.18
CA THR A 72 9.87 -11.01 3.13
C THR A 72 8.98 -9.95 2.47
N PHE A 73 7.74 -9.83 2.94
CA PHE A 73 6.82 -8.79 2.47
C PHE A 73 7.07 -7.43 3.12
N PHE A 74 7.11 -7.39 4.46
CA PHE A 74 7.27 -6.16 5.22
C PHE A 74 8.75 -5.75 5.25
N GLY A 75 9.07 -4.62 4.63
CA GLY A 75 10.41 -4.03 4.70
C GLY A 75 10.72 -3.46 6.09
N PRO A 76 12.00 -3.15 6.37
CA PRO A 76 12.45 -2.66 7.68
C PRO A 76 11.80 -1.33 8.11
N THR A 77 11.35 -0.52 7.14
CA THR A 77 10.71 0.78 7.41
C THR A 77 9.19 0.73 7.47
N PHE A 78 8.57 -0.45 7.31
CA PHE A 78 7.11 -0.57 7.25
C PHE A 78 6.44 -0.02 8.53
N THR A 79 6.95 -0.41 9.70
CA THR A 79 6.42 0.04 11.00
C THR A 79 6.65 1.53 11.24
N ILE A 80 7.72 2.10 10.67
CA ILE A 80 7.97 3.55 10.70
C ILE A 80 6.89 4.29 9.93
N HIS A 81 6.53 3.81 8.73
CA HIS A 81 5.45 4.41 7.92
C HIS A 81 4.07 4.17 8.51
N ALA A 82 3.83 3.00 9.12
CA ALA A 82 2.58 2.68 9.81
C ALA A 82 2.44 3.42 11.17
N GLY A 83 3.55 3.94 11.71
CA GLY A 83 3.62 4.62 13.01
C GLY A 83 3.74 3.68 14.22
N ASN A 84 3.58 2.37 14.03
CA ASN A 84 3.79 1.33 15.05
C ASN A 84 3.82 -0.08 14.41
N GLU A 85 3.90 -1.12 15.24
CA GLU A 85 3.91 -2.52 14.80
C GLU A 85 2.52 -3.13 14.62
N THR A 86 1.45 -2.47 15.06
CA THR A 86 0.11 -3.05 15.16
C THR A 86 -0.42 -3.45 13.79
N LEU A 87 -0.34 -2.57 12.80
CA LEU A 87 -0.83 -2.87 11.44
C LEU A 87 -0.13 -4.09 10.83
N GLN A 88 1.19 -4.20 11.01
CA GLN A 88 1.96 -5.35 10.53
C GLN A 88 1.45 -6.65 11.14
N LYS A 89 1.28 -6.66 12.46
CA LYS A 89 0.78 -7.83 13.21
C LYS A 89 -0.64 -8.20 12.75
N GLN A 90 -1.52 -7.23 12.58
CA GLN A 90 -2.90 -7.47 12.16
C GLN A 90 -3.00 -8.07 10.75
N ILE A 91 -2.22 -7.56 9.79
CA ILE A 91 -2.18 -8.13 8.43
C ILE A 91 -1.61 -9.55 8.48
N ALA A 92 -0.53 -9.78 9.24
CA ALA A 92 0.08 -11.10 9.39
C ALA A 92 -0.86 -12.12 10.08
N GLN A 93 -1.72 -11.66 10.98
CA GLN A 93 -2.76 -12.46 11.64
C GLN A 93 -3.99 -12.72 10.76
N GLY A 94 -4.06 -12.10 9.56
CA GLY A 94 -5.17 -12.30 8.63
C GLY A 94 -6.45 -11.55 8.98
N LEU A 95 -6.37 -10.48 9.79
CA LEU A 95 -7.52 -9.63 10.06
C LEU A 95 -8.01 -8.95 8.77
N SER A 96 -9.32 -8.80 8.66
CA SER A 96 -9.95 -8.05 7.58
C SER A 96 -9.70 -6.55 7.71
N GLU A 97 -9.81 -5.83 6.59
CA GLU A 97 -9.73 -4.35 6.61
C GLU A 97 -10.75 -3.74 7.59
N ALA A 98 -11.96 -4.29 7.67
CA ALA A 98 -12.99 -3.79 8.56
C ALA A 98 -12.58 -3.90 10.04
N GLU A 99 -11.98 -5.02 10.45
CA GLU A 99 -11.48 -5.23 11.81
C GLU A 99 -10.32 -4.29 12.14
N ILE A 100 -9.37 -4.14 11.21
CA ILE A 100 -8.22 -3.24 11.39
C ILE A 100 -8.71 -1.79 11.53
N ARG A 101 -9.62 -1.34 10.67
CA ARG A 101 -10.16 0.03 10.74
C ARG A 101 -10.97 0.26 12.00
N LYS A 102 -11.67 -0.76 12.50
CA LYS A 102 -12.37 -0.69 13.77
C LYS A 102 -11.39 -0.40 14.92
N SER A 103 -10.19 -0.96 14.90
CA SER A 103 -9.18 -0.69 15.94
C SER A 103 -8.62 0.74 15.89
N TRP A 104 -8.78 1.47 14.78
CA TRP A 104 -8.36 2.88 14.67
C TRP A 104 -9.44 3.88 15.10
N LYS A 105 -10.70 3.43 15.20
CA LYS A 105 -11.86 4.31 15.39
C LYS A 105 -11.68 5.24 16.59
N GLU A 106 -11.27 4.70 17.74
CA GLU A 106 -11.07 5.50 18.95
C GLU A 106 -10.01 6.59 18.77
N GLY A 107 -8.84 6.25 18.22
CA GLY A 107 -7.77 7.21 17.95
C GLY A 107 -8.19 8.29 16.95
N LEU A 108 -8.97 7.92 15.93
CA LEU A 108 -9.51 8.86 14.95
C LEU A 108 -10.51 9.83 15.57
N GLU A 109 -11.41 9.37 16.45
CA GLU A 109 -12.37 10.25 17.14
C GLU A 109 -11.67 11.20 18.12
N ASN A 110 -10.66 10.71 18.85
CA ASN A 110 -9.83 11.55 19.71
C ASN A 110 -9.10 12.63 18.90
N TYR A 111 -8.51 12.28 17.77
CA TYR A 111 -7.82 13.23 16.90
C TYR A 111 -8.78 14.24 16.24
N LYS A 112 -9.97 13.79 15.79
CA LYS A 112 -11.02 14.67 15.27
C LYS A 112 -11.45 15.71 16.31
N THR A 113 -11.52 15.33 17.59
CA THR A 113 -11.84 16.26 18.68
C THR A 113 -10.70 17.23 18.93
N LEU A 114 -9.46 16.74 18.97
CA LEU A 114 -8.27 17.57 19.16
C LEU A 114 -8.10 18.61 18.05
N ARG A 115 -8.20 18.20 16.79
CA ARG A 115 -7.91 19.06 15.63
C ARG A 115 -8.87 20.24 15.51
N LYS A 116 -10.10 20.16 16.05
CA LYS A 116 -11.10 21.24 16.02
C LYS A 116 -10.56 22.56 16.58
N LYS A 117 -9.65 22.51 17.55
CA LYS A 117 -9.02 23.71 18.15
C LYS A 117 -8.12 24.48 17.19
N TYR A 118 -7.73 23.86 16.08
CA TYR A 118 -6.72 24.36 15.15
C TYR A 118 -7.23 24.45 13.70
N LEU A 119 -8.54 24.23 13.46
CA LEU A 119 -9.10 24.33 12.13
C LEU A 119 -9.20 25.81 11.70
N LEU A 120 -8.63 26.12 10.55
CA LEU A 120 -8.75 27.43 9.89
C LEU A 120 -9.86 27.49 8.84
N TYR A 121 -10.40 26.31 8.48
CA TYR A 121 -11.45 26.15 7.49
C TYR A 121 -12.58 25.30 8.09
N PRO A 122 -13.85 25.60 7.73
CA PRO A 122 -15.00 24.78 8.10
C PRO A 122 -14.84 23.30 7.75
#